data_AF-A0A2I0WM10-F1
#
_entry.id   AF-A0A2I0WM10-F1
#
_cell.length_a   1.000
_cell.length_b   1.000
_cell.length_c   1.000
_cell.angle_alpha   90.00
_cell.angle_beta   90.00
_cell.angle_gamma   90.00
#
_symmetry.space_group_name_H-M   'P 1'
#
loop_
_entity.id
_entity.type
_entity.pdbx_description
1 polymer ?
#
loop_
_entity_poly.entity_id
_entity_poly.type
_entity_poly.pdbx_seq_one_letter_code
_entity_poly.pdbx_strand_id
1 'polypeptide(L)'
;MTMAENSSCEFPTIDPNFFDLIVYGSGLPESILAAAASAAGKAVLHIDTNPFYGSHFASLPLASFSSFLQSTPLIFPERSADGSASSSTFHSIELETRCVYSEVEIAESPMPEHSERFIVDLSGPRVFYCADMAVDLMVRSGASHHVEFKSVEGSLIYWDGRLCAVPDSRQAIFRDQNLSRAEKGQMMRFLKLVQAHIASESEATLSCEGALGISPEDLKIPFYNFLLKQKLPPKIRTIILYSIALATFDQDDGVDCRYTIKTKEGIERIALYISSVGRLPNSVGAFIYPIYGHGELPQAFCRCAAVKGALYILRMPVISLLIDKVSNQYKGVKLASGQEIFSHQLVMEPSFTVSSSALSLLDYKVLDGSNLATMVAKGVIIANKAIQQDSSNILVHFPPRSLFFQQSTTVRALQVCSSVAVCPTGMFLVYLSTPCDDASLGKECIRAAMRTLFTVPDADSFDGISSNNENTGASKPTVLWSAIYIQELTHAATLGAIYSTPMPDENLDYWNSLESTIKLFSSMYPEVEFLPKTKVPENVDEDDSLS
;
A
#
# COMPACT_ATOMS: atom_id res chain seq x y z
N MET A 1 -12.65 34.32 -9.29
CA MET A 1 -13.20 35.55 -8.70
C MET A 1 -12.65 35.62 -7.29
N THR A 2 -11.77 36.58 -7.03
CA THR A 2 -11.02 36.78 -5.78
C THR A 2 -11.94 37.36 -4.70
N MET A 3 -12.02 36.67 -3.57
CA MET A 3 -12.33 37.26 -2.27
C MET A 3 -11.39 36.61 -1.27
N ALA A 4 -10.46 37.42 -0.76
CA ALA A 4 -9.71 37.12 0.43
C ALA A 4 -10.64 37.23 1.63
N GLU A 5 -10.81 36.13 2.37
CA GLU A 5 -11.19 36.19 3.78
C GLU A 5 -10.02 35.60 4.57
N ASN A 6 -9.29 36.49 5.24
CA ASN A 6 -8.49 36.15 6.42
C ASN A 6 -9.46 35.63 7.49
N SER A 7 -9.80 34.34 7.42
CA SER A 7 -10.25 33.63 8.60
C SER A 7 -9.02 33.44 9.48
N SER A 8 -9.02 34.06 10.66
CA SER A 8 -8.09 33.65 11.71
C SER A 8 -8.34 32.17 11.95
N CYS A 9 -7.40 31.29 11.59
CA CYS A 9 -7.47 29.87 11.95
C CYS A 9 -7.55 29.75 13.47
N GLU A 10 -8.76 29.67 14.02
CA GLU A 10 -8.99 29.32 15.40
C GLU A 10 -8.71 27.83 15.56
N PHE A 11 -7.51 27.51 16.03
CA PHE A 11 -7.15 26.16 16.40
C PHE A 11 -7.84 25.78 17.72
N PRO A 12 -8.41 24.55 17.85
CA PRO A 12 -8.98 24.10 19.11
C PRO A 12 -7.90 24.00 20.19
N THR A 13 -8.24 24.37 21.42
CA THR A 13 -7.40 24.08 22.59
C THR A 13 -7.50 22.61 22.95
N ILE A 14 -6.36 21.98 23.22
CA ILE A 14 -6.25 20.56 23.55
C ILE A 14 -6.09 20.39 25.05
N ASP A 15 -6.92 19.56 25.67
CA ASP A 15 -6.81 19.17 27.08
C ASP A 15 -7.11 17.66 27.19
N PRO A 16 -6.29 16.83 27.88
CA PRO A 16 -5.06 17.15 28.62
C PRO A 16 -3.89 17.61 27.76
N ASN A 17 -2.84 18.16 28.38
CA ASN A 17 -1.59 18.56 27.72
C ASN A 17 -0.47 17.50 27.84
N PHE A 18 -0.76 16.32 28.40
CA PHE A 18 0.19 15.22 28.56
C PHE A 18 -0.43 13.92 28.08
N PHE A 19 0.30 13.17 27.27
CA PHE A 19 -0.10 11.89 26.71
C PHE A 19 1.02 10.85 26.83
N ASP A 20 0.69 9.56 26.81
CA ASP A 20 1.70 8.51 26.70
C ASP A 20 2.32 8.48 25.30
N LEU A 21 1.50 8.72 24.28
CA LEU A 21 1.89 8.67 22.88
C LEU A 21 1.25 9.81 22.11
N ILE A 22 2.06 10.57 21.37
CA ILE A 22 1.59 11.43 20.29
C ILE A 22 1.83 10.70 18.97
N VAL A 23 0.82 10.66 18.12
CA VAL A 23 0.89 10.14 16.75
C VAL A 23 0.61 11.31 15.81
N TYR A 24 1.54 11.58 14.88
CA TYR A 24 1.45 12.69 13.93
C TYR A 24 1.42 12.17 12.49
N GLY A 25 0.28 12.37 11.84
CA GLY A 25 -0.10 11.74 10.57
C GLY A 25 -1.05 10.58 10.81
N SER A 26 -2.04 10.42 9.93
CA SER A 26 -3.11 9.44 10.07
C SER A 26 -3.08 8.35 8.99
N GLY A 27 -1.88 8.02 8.49
CA GLY A 27 -1.67 6.87 7.63
C GLY A 27 -2.02 5.54 8.29
N LEU A 28 -1.94 4.45 7.51
CA LEU A 28 -2.34 3.13 7.99
C LEU A 28 -1.48 2.64 9.18
N PRO A 29 -0.13 2.67 9.12
CA PRO A 29 0.71 2.31 10.27
C PRO A 29 0.43 3.12 11.53
N GLU A 30 0.29 4.44 11.39
CA GLU A 30 0.04 5.40 12.45
C GLU A 30 -1.29 5.09 13.15
N SER A 31 -2.32 4.82 12.35
CA SER A 31 -3.65 4.46 12.82
C SER A 31 -3.65 3.12 13.56
N ILE A 32 -2.92 2.12 13.05
CA ILE A 32 -2.76 0.81 13.71
C ILE A 32 -2.04 0.95 15.05
N LEU A 33 -0.95 1.73 15.10
CA LEU A 33 -0.19 1.99 16.34
C LEU A 33 -1.04 2.73 17.37
N ALA A 34 -1.79 3.74 16.95
CA ALA A 34 -2.74 4.44 17.82
C ALA A 34 -3.80 3.48 18.38
N ALA A 35 -4.36 2.60 17.54
CA ALA A 35 -5.33 1.60 17.97
C ALA A 35 -4.74 0.59 18.95
N ALA A 36 -3.51 0.12 18.70
CA ALA A 36 -2.80 -0.81 19.55
C ALA A 36 -2.44 -0.19 20.92
N ALA A 37 -1.90 1.03 20.92
CA ALA A 37 -1.55 1.75 22.14
C ALA A 37 -2.79 2.08 22.99
N SER A 38 -3.87 2.53 22.37
CA SER A 38 -5.14 2.79 23.06
C SER A 38 -5.74 1.49 23.61
N ALA A 39 -5.63 0.38 22.87
CA ALA A 39 -6.03 -0.94 23.35
C ALA A 39 -5.24 -1.43 24.57
N ALA A 40 -4.00 -0.96 24.71
CA ALA A 40 -3.16 -1.21 25.87
C ALA A 40 -3.38 -0.22 27.03
N GLY A 41 -4.41 0.63 26.95
CA GLY A 41 -4.76 1.62 27.98
C GLY A 41 -3.85 2.84 28.03
N LYS A 42 -3.09 3.12 26.95
CA LYS A 42 -2.25 4.32 26.85
C LYS A 42 -3.10 5.54 26.48
N ALA A 43 -2.75 6.70 27.04
CA ALA A 43 -3.33 7.97 26.62
C ALA A 43 -2.69 8.39 25.27
N VAL A 44 -3.50 8.42 24.21
CA VAL A 44 -3.04 8.69 22.84
C VAL A 44 -3.63 10.00 22.32
N LEU A 45 -2.77 10.89 21.83
CA LEU A 45 -3.16 12.04 21.01
C LEU A 45 -2.75 11.77 19.56
N HIS A 46 -3.72 11.73 18.65
CA HIS A 46 -3.51 11.49 17.25
C HIS A 46 -3.87 12.74 16.43
N ILE A 47 -2.87 13.31 15.77
CA ILE A 47 -2.96 14.61 15.11
C ILE A 47 -2.62 14.45 13.63
N ASP A 48 -3.30 15.17 12.75
CA ASP A 48 -2.92 15.29 11.34
C ASP A 48 -2.99 16.75 10.87
N THR A 49 -2.06 17.13 10.00
CA THR A 49 -2.06 18.44 9.31
C THR A 49 -3.14 18.49 8.24
N ASN A 50 -3.44 17.36 7.62
CA ASN A 50 -4.41 17.26 6.55
C ASN A 50 -5.85 17.46 7.07
N PRO A 51 -6.76 17.94 6.21
CA PRO A 51 -8.18 18.02 6.54
C PRO A 51 -8.92 16.68 6.39
N PHE A 52 -8.20 15.61 6.04
CA PHE A 52 -8.72 14.26 5.80
C PHE A 52 -7.84 13.21 6.50
N TYR A 53 -8.36 12.00 6.64
CA TYR A 53 -7.62 10.85 7.19
C TYR A 53 -6.80 10.13 6.12
N GLY A 54 -5.76 9.43 6.56
CA GLY A 54 -5.04 8.45 5.76
C GLY A 54 -3.71 8.95 5.23
N SER A 55 -3.42 10.26 5.26
CA SER A 55 -2.18 10.81 4.73
C SER A 55 -1.82 10.24 3.34
N HIS A 56 -0.66 9.60 3.19
CA HIS A 56 -0.22 8.93 1.96
C HIS A 56 -0.97 7.61 1.62
N PHE A 57 -1.79 7.11 2.55
CA PHE A 57 -2.74 6.01 2.36
C PHE A 57 -4.18 6.49 2.09
N ALA A 58 -4.42 7.80 1.95
CA ALA A 58 -5.75 8.33 1.73
C ALA A 58 -6.31 7.98 0.34
N SER A 59 -7.63 7.91 0.27
CA SER A 59 -8.40 7.90 -0.97
C SER A 59 -9.06 9.27 -1.11
N LEU A 60 -8.69 10.01 -2.16
CA LEU A 60 -9.05 11.42 -2.31
C LEU A 60 -9.97 11.65 -3.50
N PRO A 61 -10.91 12.60 -3.42
CA PRO A 61 -11.61 13.09 -4.61
C PRO A 61 -10.60 13.52 -5.69
N LEU A 62 -10.91 13.30 -6.98
CA LEU A 62 -9.96 13.51 -8.08
C LEU A 62 -9.28 14.91 -8.09
N ALA A 63 -10.03 15.96 -7.78
CA ALA A 63 -9.50 17.32 -7.69
C ALA A 63 -8.50 17.47 -6.52
N SER A 64 -8.84 16.92 -5.34
CA SER A 64 -7.99 16.91 -4.16
C SER A 64 -6.74 16.06 -4.37
N PHE A 65 -6.86 14.92 -5.06
CA PHE A 65 -5.74 14.08 -5.45
C PHE A 65 -4.73 14.85 -6.30
N SER A 66 -5.19 15.51 -7.37
CA SER A 66 -4.34 16.33 -8.25
C SER A 66 -3.64 17.45 -7.48
N SER A 67 -4.39 18.17 -6.63
CA SER A 67 -3.83 19.23 -5.79
C SER A 67 -2.82 18.71 -4.76
N PHE A 68 -3.03 17.50 -4.22
CA PHE A 68 -2.16 16.91 -3.21
C PHE A 68 -0.81 16.51 -3.82
N LEU A 69 -0.81 15.92 -5.02
CA LEU A 69 0.43 15.59 -5.74
C LEU A 69 1.27 16.82 -6.09
N GLN A 70 0.62 17.95 -6.36
CA GLN A 70 1.28 19.21 -6.72
C GLN A 70 1.57 20.10 -5.50
N SER A 71 1.17 19.68 -4.29
CA SER A 71 1.31 20.49 -3.09
C SER A 71 2.79 20.70 -2.74
N THR A 72 3.15 21.94 -2.43
CA THR A 72 4.48 22.29 -1.93
C THR A 72 4.46 22.20 -0.40
N PRO A 73 5.55 21.76 0.26
CA PRO A 73 5.64 21.73 1.71
C PRO A 73 5.19 23.05 2.35
N LEU A 74 4.41 22.97 3.43
CA LEU A 74 3.99 24.13 4.20
C LEU A 74 5.23 24.78 4.84
N ILE A 75 5.61 25.96 4.35
CA ILE A 75 6.58 26.81 5.03
C ILE A 75 5.80 27.61 6.07
N PHE A 76 5.92 27.24 7.33
CA PHE A 76 5.42 28.10 8.40
C PHE A 76 6.37 29.29 8.51
N PRO A 77 5.90 30.53 8.30
CA PRO A 77 6.75 31.70 8.50
C PRO A 77 7.23 31.68 9.95
N GLU A 78 8.54 31.90 10.16
CA GLU A 78 9.08 32.20 11.46
C GLU A 78 8.20 33.30 12.07
N ARG A 79 7.40 32.97 13.09
CA ARG A 79 6.87 34.01 13.95
C ARG A 79 8.10 34.59 14.61
N SER A 80 8.51 35.77 14.14
CA SER A 80 9.56 36.60 14.72
C SER A 80 9.51 36.44 16.23
N ALA A 81 10.60 35.94 16.81
CA ALA A 81 10.74 35.79 18.24
C ALA A 81 10.30 37.09 18.90
N ASP A 82 9.09 37.10 19.48
CA ASP A 82 8.70 38.17 20.37
C ASP A 82 9.79 38.18 21.45
N GLY A 83 10.53 39.29 21.48
CA GLY A 83 11.72 39.53 22.30
C GLY A 83 11.43 39.56 23.79
N SER A 84 10.81 38.51 24.31
CA SER A 84 10.93 38.11 25.70
C SER A 84 11.79 36.85 25.71
N ALA A 85 13.02 36.98 26.20
CA ALA A 85 13.80 35.84 26.66
C ALA A 85 13.04 35.18 27.82
N SER A 86 12.02 34.38 27.49
CA SER A 86 11.42 33.47 28.44
C SER A 86 12.42 32.35 28.68
N SER A 87 12.62 32.02 29.94
CA SER A 87 13.44 30.91 30.42
C SER A 87 12.79 29.58 30.01
N SER A 88 12.73 29.28 28.71
CA SER A 88 12.17 28.01 28.25
C SER A 88 13.14 26.89 28.64
N THR A 89 12.64 25.86 29.33
CA THR A 89 13.43 24.68 29.72
C THR A 89 13.84 23.83 28.51
N PHE A 90 13.23 24.08 27.34
CA PHE A 90 13.35 23.25 26.14
C PHE A 90 14.02 23.98 24.97
N HIS A 91 14.80 23.23 24.18
CA HIS A 91 15.17 23.57 22.81
C HIS A 91 13.98 23.21 21.89
N SER A 92 13.56 24.18 21.07
CA SER A 92 12.58 23.93 20.00
C SER A 92 13.32 23.61 18.71
N ILE A 93 13.10 22.43 18.16
CA ILE A 93 13.67 22.00 16.88
C ILE A 93 12.55 21.99 15.84
N GLU A 94 12.67 22.78 14.79
CA GLU A 94 11.65 22.85 13.74
C GLU A 94 11.50 21.51 13.00
N LEU A 95 10.24 21.18 12.71
CA LEU A 95 9.86 20.04 11.88
C LEU A 95 9.78 20.48 10.43
N GLU A 96 10.52 19.78 9.57
CA GLU A 96 10.50 20.00 8.14
C GLU A 96 9.57 18.96 7.49
N THR A 97 8.82 19.38 6.47
CA THR A 97 8.01 18.47 5.64
C THR A 97 8.72 18.29 4.31
N ARG A 98 9.00 17.04 3.92
CA ARG A 98 9.54 16.73 2.59
C ARG A 98 8.41 16.38 1.62
N CYS A 99 8.61 16.75 0.36
CA CYS A 99 7.74 16.29 -0.71
C CYS A 99 8.08 14.84 -1.04
N VAL A 100 7.10 13.95 -0.99
CA VAL A 100 7.27 12.52 -1.27
C VAL A 100 6.95 12.18 -2.74
N TYR A 101 6.27 13.10 -3.43
CA TYR A 101 5.90 12.96 -4.84
C TYR A 101 6.70 13.94 -5.69
N SER A 102 7.19 13.46 -6.82
CA SER A 102 7.99 14.25 -7.77
C SER A 102 7.61 13.92 -9.21
N GLU A 103 8.07 14.75 -10.15
CA GLU A 103 7.87 14.58 -11.59
C GLU A 103 6.40 14.32 -12.01
N VAL A 104 5.47 15.05 -11.40
CA VAL A 104 4.03 14.89 -11.60
C VAL A 104 3.62 15.41 -12.99
N GLU A 105 3.07 14.52 -13.80
CA GLU A 105 2.54 14.77 -15.14
C GLU A 105 1.04 14.47 -15.14
N ILE A 106 0.19 15.50 -15.21
CA ILE A 106 -1.26 15.36 -15.31
C ILE A 106 -1.67 15.75 -16.73
N ALA A 107 -2.48 14.91 -17.39
CA ALA A 107 -2.96 15.20 -18.74
C ALA A 107 -3.77 16.52 -18.76
N GLU A 108 -3.52 17.35 -19.77
CA GLU A 108 -4.21 18.65 -19.97
C GLU A 108 -5.65 18.49 -20.50
N SER A 109 -6.18 17.25 -20.54
CA SER A 109 -7.55 17.00 -20.97
C SER A 109 -8.57 17.62 -19.99
N PRO A 110 -9.74 18.05 -20.48
CA PRO A 110 -10.80 18.51 -19.59
C PRO A 110 -11.15 17.40 -18.60
N MET A 111 -11.45 17.79 -17.36
CA MET A 111 -11.89 16.84 -16.34
C MET A 111 -13.05 16.00 -16.87
N PRO A 112 -13.04 14.67 -16.64
CA PRO A 112 -14.10 13.81 -17.12
C PRO A 112 -15.44 14.19 -16.49
N GLU A 113 -16.53 13.89 -17.19
CA GLU A 113 -17.88 14.00 -16.63
C GLU A 113 -17.95 13.23 -15.30
N HIS A 114 -18.66 13.82 -14.33
CA HIS A 114 -18.78 13.26 -12.97
C HIS A 114 -17.45 13.11 -12.21
N SER A 115 -16.44 13.94 -12.51
CA SER A 115 -15.16 13.98 -11.81
C SER A 115 -15.29 14.06 -10.27
N GLU A 116 -16.38 14.63 -9.75
CA GLU A 116 -16.66 14.72 -8.30
C GLU A 116 -16.94 13.36 -7.63
N ARG A 117 -17.25 12.32 -8.42
CA ARG A 117 -17.58 10.98 -7.92
C ARG A 117 -16.41 10.00 -7.97
N PHE A 118 -15.24 10.46 -8.39
CA PHE A 118 -14.03 9.67 -8.39
C PHE A 118 -13.31 9.81 -7.06
N ILE A 119 -13.01 8.67 -6.45
CA ILE A 119 -12.19 8.57 -5.24
C ILE A 119 -10.92 7.80 -5.64
N VAL A 120 -9.75 8.43 -5.45
CA VAL A 120 -8.47 7.95 -5.97
C VAL A 120 -7.51 7.64 -4.83
N ASP A 121 -7.10 6.39 -4.70
CA ASP A 121 -6.06 5.97 -3.75
C ASP A 121 -4.68 6.54 -4.08
N LEU A 122 -4.04 7.17 -3.09
CA LEU A 122 -2.63 7.55 -3.17
C LEU A 122 -1.68 6.35 -3.04
N SER A 123 -2.03 5.38 -2.16
CA SER A 123 -1.21 4.19 -1.94
C SER A 123 -1.27 3.17 -3.09
N GLY A 124 -2.24 3.32 -4.00
CA GLY A 124 -2.54 2.37 -5.06
C GLY A 124 -1.42 2.16 -6.09
N PRO A 125 -1.43 1.03 -6.83
CA PRO A 125 -2.34 -0.11 -6.69
C PRO A 125 -2.03 -0.95 -5.43
N ARG A 126 -3.08 -1.38 -4.72
CA ARG A 126 -3.01 -2.28 -3.56
C ARG A 126 -4.15 -3.29 -3.60
N VAL A 127 -3.96 -4.45 -2.98
CA VAL A 127 -4.99 -5.49 -2.75
C VAL A 127 -4.70 -6.22 -1.44
N PHE A 128 -5.68 -6.97 -0.94
CA PHE A 128 -5.46 -7.93 0.14
C PHE A 128 -5.57 -9.35 -0.36
N TYR A 129 -4.70 -10.24 0.11
CA TYR A 129 -5.00 -11.66 0.03
C TYR A 129 -6.22 -11.99 0.89
N CYS A 130 -7.10 -12.90 0.46
CA CYS A 130 -8.20 -13.33 1.31
C CYS A 130 -7.70 -14.01 2.61
N ALA A 131 -6.51 -14.62 2.58
CA ALA A 131 -5.85 -15.23 3.74
C ALA A 131 -4.73 -14.36 4.33
N ASP A 132 -4.75 -13.05 4.08
CA ASP A 132 -3.73 -12.10 4.55
C ASP A 132 -3.75 -11.94 6.07
N MET A 133 -2.57 -11.75 6.68
CA MET A 133 -2.44 -11.33 8.07
C MET A 133 -3.15 -9.99 8.33
N ALA A 134 -3.21 -9.11 7.33
CA ALA A 134 -3.95 -7.86 7.40
C ALA A 134 -5.45 -8.08 7.66
N VAL A 135 -6.05 -9.09 7.01
CA VAL A 135 -7.47 -9.44 7.20
C VAL A 135 -7.69 -9.97 8.61
N ASP A 136 -6.80 -10.86 9.07
CA ASP A 136 -6.85 -11.37 10.45
C ASP A 136 -6.71 -10.24 11.49
N LEU A 137 -5.83 -9.27 11.23
CA LEU A 137 -5.63 -8.09 12.08
C LEU A 137 -6.89 -7.22 12.15
N MET A 138 -7.56 -6.98 11.01
CA MET A 138 -8.81 -6.21 10.97
C MET A 138 -9.91 -6.88 11.77
N VAL A 139 -10.04 -8.21 11.67
CA VAL A 139 -11.02 -8.98 12.46
C VAL A 139 -10.69 -8.92 13.95
N ARG A 140 -9.43 -9.14 14.33
CA ARG A 140 -9.00 -9.12 15.74
C ARG A 140 -9.21 -7.76 16.41
N SER A 141 -8.93 -6.68 15.68
CA SER A 141 -9.01 -5.30 16.17
C SER A 141 -10.42 -4.71 16.17
N GLY A 142 -11.37 -5.36 15.48
CA GLY A 142 -12.72 -4.84 15.25
C GLY A 142 -12.81 -3.84 14.09
N ALA A 143 -11.70 -3.53 13.42
CA ALA A 143 -11.70 -2.62 12.26
C ALA A 143 -12.51 -3.18 11.07
N SER A 144 -12.67 -4.51 10.99
CA SER A 144 -13.50 -5.16 9.96
C SER A 144 -14.98 -4.76 10.01
N HIS A 145 -15.48 -4.20 11.13
CA HIS A 145 -16.85 -3.70 11.21
C HIS A 145 -17.06 -2.36 10.48
N HIS A 146 -16.00 -1.75 9.99
CA HIS A 146 -16.02 -0.40 9.41
C HIS A 146 -15.62 -0.39 7.93
N VAL A 147 -15.24 -1.54 7.37
CA VAL A 147 -14.79 -1.65 5.97
C VAL A 147 -15.45 -2.85 5.33
N GLU A 148 -16.02 -2.64 4.15
CA GLU A 148 -16.54 -3.70 3.30
C GLU A 148 -15.59 -3.96 2.14
N PHE A 149 -15.62 -5.18 1.60
CA PHE A 149 -14.71 -5.61 0.55
C PHE A 149 -15.45 -6.23 -0.64
N LYS A 150 -14.86 -6.08 -1.82
CA LYS A 150 -15.24 -6.81 -3.04
C LYS A 150 -14.06 -7.62 -3.58
N SER A 151 -14.38 -8.70 -4.27
CA SER A 151 -13.39 -9.53 -4.96
C SER A 151 -12.71 -8.74 -6.09
N VAL A 152 -11.42 -8.98 -6.27
CA VAL A 152 -10.77 -8.83 -7.58
C VAL A 152 -11.03 -10.14 -8.31
N GLU A 153 -11.79 -10.09 -9.41
CA GLU A 153 -12.40 -11.28 -10.03
C GLU A 153 -11.43 -12.09 -10.89
N GLY A 154 -10.34 -11.47 -11.36
CA GLY A 154 -9.39 -12.15 -12.21
C GLY A 154 -8.05 -11.45 -12.33
N SER A 155 -7.07 -12.23 -12.79
CA SER A 155 -5.72 -11.77 -13.12
C SER A 155 -5.41 -12.07 -14.60
N LEU A 156 -4.77 -11.12 -15.26
CA LEU A 156 -4.30 -11.19 -16.64
C LEU A 156 -2.79 -11.02 -16.69
N ILE A 157 -2.13 -11.72 -17.61
CA ILE A 157 -0.70 -11.57 -17.87
C ILE A 157 -0.47 -11.19 -19.32
N TYR A 158 0.42 -10.24 -19.56
CA TYR A 158 0.87 -9.90 -20.90
C TYR A 158 1.95 -10.90 -21.34
N TRP A 159 1.65 -11.63 -22.41
CA TRP A 159 2.52 -12.66 -22.97
C TRP A 159 2.42 -12.66 -24.49
N ASP A 160 3.57 -12.58 -25.17
CA ASP A 160 3.67 -12.68 -26.63
C ASP A 160 2.74 -11.68 -27.36
N GLY A 161 2.77 -10.42 -26.93
CA GLY A 161 1.98 -9.35 -27.54
C GLY A 161 0.48 -9.33 -27.16
N ARG A 162 0.02 -10.22 -26.27
CA ARG A 162 -1.41 -10.38 -25.95
C ARG A 162 -1.65 -10.54 -24.45
N LEU A 163 -2.82 -10.08 -24.01
CA LEU A 163 -3.31 -10.37 -22.65
C LEU A 163 -3.90 -11.78 -22.59
N CYS A 164 -3.40 -12.57 -21.65
CA CYS A 164 -3.87 -13.93 -21.37
C CYS A 164 -4.45 -13.98 -19.95
N ALA A 165 -5.56 -14.71 -19.77
CA ALA A 165 -6.06 -15.00 -18.43
C ALA A 165 -5.05 -15.84 -17.64
N VAL A 166 -4.94 -15.58 -16.34
CA VAL A 166 -4.09 -16.34 -15.42
C VAL A 166 -4.91 -17.50 -14.85
N PRO A 167 -4.56 -18.76 -15.15
CA PRO A 167 -5.27 -19.92 -14.63
C PRO A 167 -4.81 -20.22 -13.19
N ASP A 168 -5.47 -19.58 -12.23
CA ASP A 168 -5.10 -19.52 -10.82
C ASP A 168 -5.72 -20.61 -9.93
N SER A 169 -6.72 -21.32 -10.45
CA SER A 169 -7.45 -22.39 -9.74
C SER A 169 -7.54 -23.65 -10.59
N ARG A 170 -7.75 -24.81 -9.95
CA ARG A 170 -7.93 -26.09 -10.68
C ARG A 170 -9.02 -26.02 -11.75
N GLN A 171 -10.09 -25.27 -11.48
CA GLN A 171 -11.18 -25.05 -12.43
C GLN A 171 -10.74 -24.12 -13.58
N ALA A 172 -10.05 -23.02 -13.28
CA ALA A 172 -9.52 -22.10 -14.29
C ALA A 172 -8.52 -22.80 -15.22
N ILE A 173 -7.61 -23.61 -14.66
CA ILE A 173 -6.66 -24.45 -15.44
C ILE A 173 -7.39 -25.36 -16.40
N PHE A 174 -8.48 -25.99 -15.95
CA PHE A 174 -9.25 -26.89 -16.81
C PHE A 174 -9.95 -26.13 -17.94
N ARG A 175 -10.53 -24.96 -17.65
CA ARG A 175 -11.27 -24.11 -18.61
C ARG A 175 -10.38 -23.34 -19.59
N ASP A 176 -9.12 -23.10 -19.24
CA ASP A 176 -8.20 -22.30 -20.05
C ASP A 176 -7.99 -22.88 -21.46
N GLN A 177 -8.17 -22.08 -22.51
CA GLN A 177 -7.98 -22.54 -23.91
C GLN A 177 -6.58 -22.22 -24.46
N ASN A 178 -5.80 -21.42 -23.74
CA ASN A 178 -4.47 -20.95 -24.11
C ASN A 178 -3.35 -21.87 -23.61
N LEU A 179 -3.68 -22.91 -22.83
CA LEU A 179 -2.79 -23.96 -22.36
C LEU A 179 -3.10 -25.31 -23.03
N SER A 180 -2.05 -25.95 -23.54
CA SER A 180 -2.11 -27.32 -24.04
C SER A 180 -2.40 -28.33 -22.92
N ARG A 181 -2.87 -29.53 -23.28
CA ARG A 181 -3.13 -30.61 -22.31
C ARG A 181 -1.89 -30.99 -21.49
N ALA A 182 -0.71 -30.94 -22.12
CA ALA A 182 0.56 -31.22 -21.44
C ALA A 182 0.90 -30.15 -20.40
N GLU A 183 0.77 -28.87 -20.75
CA GLU A 183 0.99 -27.73 -19.85
C GLU A 183 0.04 -27.75 -18.65
N LYS A 184 -1.25 -28.01 -18.89
CA LYS A 184 -2.24 -28.18 -17.81
C LYS A 184 -1.84 -29.29 -16.84
N GLY A 185 -1.40 -30.44 -17.37
CA GLY A 185 -0.93 -31.56 -16.57
C GLY A 185 0.30 -31.23 -15.72
N GLN A 186 1.27 -30.52 -16.30
CA GLN A 186 2.49 -30.08 -15.62
C GLN A 186 2.19 -29.07 -14.50
N MET A 187 1.34 -28.08 -14.76
CA MET A 187 0.98 -27.09 -13.74
C MET A 187 0.19 -27.72 -12.60
N MET A 188 -0.76 -28.61 -12.90
CA MET A 188 -1.49 -29.35 -11.87
C MET A 188 -0.57 -30.25 -11.02
N ARG A 189 0.45 -30.87 -11.62
CA ARG A 189 1.46 -31.65 -10.88
C ARG A 189 2.28 -30.76 -9.96
N PHE A 190 2.69 -29.59 -10.44
CA PHE A 190 3.43 -28.61 -9.66
C PHE A 190 2.60 -28.10 -8.45
N LEU A 191 1.36 -27.67 -8.68
CA LEU A 191 0.49 -27.20 -7.60
C LEU A 191 0.22 -28.28 -6.54
N LYS A 192 0.06 -29.55 -6.95
CA LYS A 192 -0.06 -30.67 -6.02
C LYS A 192 1.20 -30.89 -5.19
N LEU A 193 2.38 -30.71 -5.78
CA LEU A 193 3.66 -30.80 -5.07
C LEU A 193 3.79 -29.69 -4.02
N VAL A 194 3.38 -28.46 -4.36
CA VAL A 194 3.34 -27.34 -3.40
C VAL A 194 2.37 -27.64 -2.26
N GLN A 195 1.14 -28.09 -2.56
CA GLN A 195 0.15 -28.46 -1.56
C GLN A 195 0.63 -29.59 -0.63
N ALA A 196 1.31 -30.61 -1.18
CA ALA A 196 1.86 -31.70 -0.38
C ALA A 196 2.97 -31.22 0.57
N HIS A 197 3.81 -30.29 0.13
CA HIS A 197 4.84 -29.70 0.98
C HIS A 197 4.23 -28.88 2.13
N ILE A 198 3.23 -28.05 1.85
CA ILE A 198 2.53 -27.26 2.86
C ILE A 198 1.88 -28.17 3.92
N ALA A 199 1.20 -29.25 3.49
CA ALA A 199 0.60 -30.21 4.41
C ALA A 199 1.65 -30.88 5.31
N SER A 200 2.82 -31.23 4.75
CA SER A 200 3.90 -31.85 5.52
C SER A 200 4.54 -30.92 6.56
N GLU A 201 4.58 -29.61 6.32
CA GLU A 201 5.07 -28.64 7.33
C GLU A 201 4.05 -28.42 8.45
N SER A 202 2.75 -28.48 8.14
CA SER A 202 1.69 -28.35 9.15
C SER A 202 1.53 -29.60 10.02
N GLU A 203 1.80 -30.80 9.49
CA GLU A 203 1.67 -32.09 10.20
C GLU A 203 2.95 -32.54 10.91
N ALA A 204 4.06 -31.79 10.83
CA ALA A 204 5.33 -32.12 11.50
C ALA A 204 5.28 -32.13 13.06
N THR A 205 4.09 -32.02 13.65
CA THR A 205 3.83 -32.37 15.06
C THR A 205 3.51 -33.86 15.28
N LEU A 206 3.29 -34.67 14.24
CA LEU A 206 3.08 -36.12 14.34
C LEU A 206 3.78 -36.86 13.19
N SER A 207 4.78 -37.66 13.56
CA SER A 207 5.57 -38.60 12.75
C SER A 207 4.84 -39.27 11.57
N CYS A 208 5.48 -39.32 10.39
CA CYS A 208 5.71 -40.55 9.60
C CYS A 208 6.50 -40.28 8.30
N GLU A 209 7.43 -41.19 7.99
CA GLU A 209 8.22 -41.27 6.76
C GLU A 209 7.33 -41.53 5.53
N GLY A 210 7.44 -40.69 4.50
CA GLY A 210 6.76 -40.92 3.20
C GLY A 210 6.31 -39.68 2.42
N ALA A 211 6.63 -38.46 2.83
CA ALA A 211 6.15 -37.26 2.14
C ALA A 211 6.97 -36.94 0.87
N LEU A 212 6.26 -36.79 -0.27
CA LEU A 212 6.70 -36.17 -1.53
C LEU A 212 6.96 -34.65 -1.33
N GLY A 213 7.80 -34.30 -0.37
CA GLY A 213 8.17 -32.93 -0.04
C GLY A 213 9.28 -32.39 -0.93
N ILE A 214 9.39 -31.06 -0.98
CA ILE A 214 10.52 -30.39 -1.63
C ILE A 214 11.78 -30.62 -0.78
N SER A 215 12.89 -30.99 -1.41
CA SER A 215 14.13 -31.26 -0.69
C SER A 215 14.68 -29.98 -0.03
N PRO A 216 15.36 -30.07 1.13
CA PRO A 216 15.92 -28.90 1.82
C PRO A 216 17.02 -28.19 1.02
N GLU A 217 17.68 -28.90 0.09
CA GLU A 217 18.63 -28.32 -0.86
C GLU A 217 17.89 -27.46 -1.90
N ASP A 218 16.76 -27.97 -2.41
CA ASP A 218 15.93 -27.24 -3.38
C ASP A 218 15.26 -26.01 -2.76
N LEU A 219 15.03 -25.98 -1.44
CA LEU A 219 14.49 -24.79 -0.77
C LEU A 219 15.45 -23.60 -0.77
N LYS A 220 16.76 -23.84 -0.91
CA LYS A 220 17.81 -22.81 -0.82
C LYS A 220 18.21 -22.23 -2.17
N ILE A 221 17.96 -22.93 -3.27
CA ILE A 221 18.31 -22.44 -4.61
C ILE A 221 17.36 -21.29 -5.03
N PRO A 222 17.75 -20.48 -6.04
CA PRO A 222 16.85 -19.51 -6.65
C PRO A 222 15.56 -20.19 -7.14
N PHE A 223 14.42 -19.56 -6.88
CA PHE A 223 13.12 -20.15 -7.22
C PHE A 223 12.97 -20.39 -8.73
N TYR A 224 13.52 -19.49 -9.56
CA TYR A 224 13.59 -19.69 -11.01
C TYR A 224 14.28 -21.01 -11.40
N ASN A 225 15.42 -21.30 -10.77
CA ASN A 225 16.18 -22.55 -11.01
C ASN A 225 15.39 -23.78 -10.56
N PHE A 226 14.63 -23.68 -9.48
CA PHE A 226 13.72 -24.74 -9.07
C PHE A 226 12.62 -24.98 -10.11
N LEU A 227 11.99 -23.93 -10.64
CA LEU A 227 10.98 -24.05 -11.69
C LEU A 227 11.55 -24.69 -12.98
N LEU A 228 12.81 -24.39 -13.32
CA LEU A 228 13.55 -25.06 -14.40
C LEU A 228 13.75 -26.55 -14.10
N LYS A 229 14.15 -26.90 -12.87
CA LYS A 229 14.31 -28.30 -12.41
C LYS A 229 13.00 -29.08 -12.51
N GLN A 230 11.86 -28.43 -12.25
CA GLN A 230 10.52 -29.00 -12.43
C GLN A 230 10.08 -29.14 -13.90
N LYS A 231 10.92 -28.74 -14.87
CA LYS A 231 10.68 -28.82 -16.32
C LYS A 231 9.42 -28.08 -16.77
N LEU A 232 9.12 -26.95 -16.11
CA LEU A 232 7.96 -26.12 -16.45
C LEU A 232 8.26 -25.28 -17.72
N PRO A 233 7.33 -25.20 -18.68
CA PRO A 233 7.47 -24.38 -19.89
C PRO A 233 7.61 -22.88 -19.56
N PRO A 234 8.26 -22.07 -20.43
CA PRO A 234 8.51 -20.66 -20.18
C PRO A 234 7.26 -19.88 -19.75
N LYS A 235 6.16 -20.00 -20.51
CA LYS A 235 4.88 -19.34 -20.20
C LYS A 235 4.36 -19.67 -18.79
N ILE A 236 4.43 -20.94 -18.40
CA ILE A 236 3.98 -21.40 -17.07
C ILE A 236 4.90 -20.86 -15.97
N ARG A 237 6.21 -20.84 -16.18
CA ARG A 237 7.16 -20.24 -15.22
C ARG A 237 6.86 -18.76 -15.02
N THR A 238 6.62 -18.02 -16.10
CA THR A 238 6.29 -16.59 -16.05
C THR A 238 4.98 -16.35 -15.30
N ILE A 239 3.93 -17.15 -15.55
CA ILE A 239 2.67 -17.08 -14.78
C ILE A 239 2.91 -17.31 -13.29
N ILE A 240 3.61 -18.38 -12.93
CA ILE A 240 3.87 -18.73 -11.53
C ILE A 240 4.69 -17.64 -10.84
N LEU A 241 5.73 -17.11 -11.49
CA LEU A 241 6.61 -16.09 -10.92
C LEU A 241 5.89 -14.76 -10.74
N TYR A 242 5.31 -14.22 -11.82
CA TYR A 242 4.91 -12.82 -11.87
C TYR A 242 3.43 -12.58 -11.55
N SER A 243 2.57 -13.58 -11.74
CA SER A 243 1.12 -13.46 -11.46
C SER A 243 0.67 -14.16 -10.19
N ILE A 244 1.30 -15.28 -9.80
CA ILE A 244 0.94 -16.03 -8.58
C ILE A 244 1.86 -15.64 -7.41
N ALA A 245 3.17 -15.80 -7.57
CA ALA A 245 4.15 -15.44 -6.54
C ALA A 245 4.46 -13.93 -6.48
N LEU A 246 3.89 -13.14 -7.40
CA LEU A 246 4.06 -11.68 -7.49
C LEU A 246 5.53 -11.23 -7.40
N ALA A 247 6.43 -11.92 -8.10
CA ALA A 247 7.81 -11.46 -8.25
C ALA A 247 7.84 -10.07 -8.90
N THR A 248 8.71 -9.20 -8.40
CA THR A 248 8.79 -7.80 -8.87
C THR A 248 9.95 -7.60 -9.84
N PHE A 249 11.13 -8.13 -9.52
CA PHE A 249 12.34 -8.01 -10.35
C PHE A 249 12.50 -9.21 -11.30
N ASP A 250 13.24 -9.01 -12.39
CA ASP A 250 13.63 -10.09 -13.31
C ASP A 250 14.38 -11.20 -12.56
N GLN A 251 13.85 -12.43 -12.60
CA GLN A 251 14.42 -13.59 -11.92
C GLN A 251 15.22 -14.49 -12.88
N ASP A 252 15.20 -14.20 -14.17
CA ASP A 252 15.96 -14.90 -15.22
C ASP A 252 17.33 -14.24 -15.44
N ASP A 253 17.54 -13.03 -14.92
CA ASP A 253 18.79 -12.28 -15.08
C ASP A 253 19.86 -12.74 -14.08
N GLY A 254 20.58 -13.80 -14.44
CA GLY A 254 21.50 -14.52 -13.55
C GLY A 254 22.75 -13.77 -13.05
N VAL A 255 22.89 -12.46 -13.29
CA VAL A 255 24.09 -11.68 -12.90
C VAL A 255 23.76 -10.40 -12.12
N ASP A 256 22.65 -9.70 -12.40
CA ASP A 256 22.30 -8.39 -11.77
C ASP A 256 20.85 -8.33 -11.23
N CYS A 257 20.33 -9.45 -10.73
CA CYS A 257 19.02 -9.47 -10.07
C CYS A 257 19.08 -8.76 -8.70
N ARG A 258 18.48 -7.56 -8.60
CA ARG A 258 18.39 -6.76 -7.36
C ARG A 258 17.86 -7.55 -6.16
N TYR A 259 16.89 -8.43 -6.40
CA TYR A 259 16.31 -9.29 -5.38
C TYR A 259 15.91 -10.65 -5.96
N THR A 260 16.65 -11.68 -5.59
CA THR A 260 16.39 -13.06 -6.01
C THR A 260 15.53 -13.78 -4.98
N ILE A 261 14.33 -14.21 -5.40
CA ILE A 261 13.42 -15.02 -4.58
C ILE A 261 14.00 -16.43 -4.44
N LYS A 262 14.16 -16.89 -3.19
CA LYS A 262 14.56 -18.27 -2.91
C LYS A 262 13.36 -19.21 -3.03
N THR A 263 13.60 -20.48 -3.33
CA THR A 263 12.50 -21.46 -3.48
C THR A 263 11.59 -21.50 -2.26
N LYS A 264 12.13 -21.49 -1.03
CA LYS A 264 11.32 -21.46 0.19
C LYS A 264 10.28 -20.33 0.16
N GLU A 265 10.75 -19.11 -0.09
CA GLU A 265 9.92 -17.92 -0.15
C GLU A 265 8.91 -17.99 -1.32
N GLY A 266 9.35 -18.44 -2.51
CA GLY A 266 8.46 -18.63 -3.64
C GLY A 266 7.32 -19.61 -3.35
N ILE A 267 7.61 -20.67 -2.58
CA ILE A 267 6.62 -21.66 -2.15
C ILE A 267 5.67 -21.08 -1.10
N GLU A 268 6.16 -20.31 -0.13
CA GLU A 268 5.33 -19.61 0.87
C GLU A 268 4.37 -18.61 0.21
N ARG A 269 4.84 -17.84 -0.78
CA ARG A 269 4.00 -16.91 -1.55
C ARG A 269 2.90 -17.64 -2.33
N ILE A 270 3.22 -18.78 -2.95
CA ILE A 270 2.23 -19.61 -3.65
C ILE A 270 1.24 -20.23 -2.66
N ALA A 271 1.72 -20.65 -1.48
CA ALA A 271 0.89 -21.20 -0.42
C ALA A 271 -0.17 -20.18 0.03
N LEU A 272 0.24 -18.93 0.27
CA LEU A 272 -0.65 -17.82 0.62
C LEU A 272 -1.69 -17.58 -0.47
N TYR A 273 -1.26 -17.53 -1.74
CA TYR A 273 -2.14 -17.36 -2.88
C TYR A 273 -3.20 -18.47 -2.95
N ILE A 274 -2.77 -19.74 -2.93
CA ILE A 274 -3.67 -20.91 -2.98
C ILE A 274 -4.64 -20.92 -1.80
N SER A 275 -4.18 -20.55 -0.60
CA SER A 275 -5.00 -20.49 0.61
C SER A 275 -6.02 -19.35 0.57
N SER A 276 -5.82 -18.37 -0.32
CA SER A 276 -6.71 -17.22 -0.50
C SER A 276 -7.79 -17.45 -1.55
N VAL A 277 -7.50 -18.22 -2.60
CA VAL A 277 -8.46 -18.52 -3.67
C VAL A 277 -9.71 -19.20 -3.10
N GLY A 278 -10.88 -18.59 -3.28
CA GLY A 278 -12.16 -19.14 -2.85
C GLY A 278 -12.34 -19.24 -1.32
N ARG A 279 -11.50 -18.54 -0.54
CA ARG A 279 -11.59 -18.54 0.94
C ARG A 279 -12.83 -17.83 1.46
N LEU A 280 -13.24 -16.75 0.81
CA LEU A 280 -14.42 -15.97 1.20
C LEU A 280 -15.59 -16.34 0.29
N PRO A 281 -16.82 -16.54 0.81
CA PRO A 281 -17.97 -17.00 0.03
C PRO A 281 -18.30 -16.14 -1.19
N ASN A 282 -18.06 -14.83 -1.08
CA ASN A 282 -18.34 -13.83 -2.12
C ASN A 282 -17.11 -13.47 -2.98
N SER A 283 -15.99 -14.18 -2.80
CA SER A 283 -14.74 -13.95 -3.53
C SER A 283 -14.31 -15.20 -4.29
N VAL A 284 -14.28 -15.09 -5.62
CA VAL A 284 -13.82 -16.20 -6.48
C VAL A 284 -12.29 -16.21 -6.61
N GLY A 285 -11.66 -15.03 -6.55
CA GLY A 285 -10.23 -14.85 -6.67
C GLY A 285 -9.46 -14.95 -5.35
N ALA A 286 -8.13 -14.78 -5.44
CA ALA A 286 -7.25 -14.71 -4.27
C ALA A 286 -7.28 -13.36 -3.55
N PHE A 287 -7.81 -12.32 -4.21
CA PHE A 287 -7.66 -10.94 -3.77
C PHE A 287 -8.98 -10.23 -3.52
N ILE A 288 -8.97 -9.31 -2.57
CA ILE A 288 -10.08 -8.39 -2.28
C ILE A 288 -9.59 -6.93 -2.24
N TYR A 289 -10.53 -6.02 -2.45
CA TYR A 289 -10.33 -4.57 -2.48
C TYR A 289 -11.44 -3.88 -1.65
N PRO A 290 -11.10 -2.87 -0.84
CA PRO A 290 -12.08 -2.17 0.01
C PRO A 290 -13.04 -1.29 -0.80
N ILE A 291 -14.33 -1.36 -0.48
CA ILE A 291 -15.32 -0.42 -1.02
C ILE A 291 -14.97 0.98 -0.51
N TYR A 292 -15.09 2.00 -1.38
CA TYR A 292 -14.64 3.39 -1.18
C TYR A 292 -13.11 3.62 -1.18
N GLY A 293 -12.32 2.57 -1.41
CA GLY A 293 -10.87 2.67 -1.57
C GLY A 293 -10.07 2.41 -0.29
N HIS A 294 -8.75 2.45 -0.42
CA HIS A 294 -7.82 2.05 0.65
C HIS A 294 -7.77 3.03 1.84
N GLY A 295 -8.24 4.25 1.67
CA GLY A 295 -8.37 5.29 2.68
C GLY A 295 -9.39 4.97 3.77
N GLU A 296 -10.25 3.96 3.58
CA GLU A 296 -11.13 3.47 4.63
C GLU A 296 -10.37 2.70 5.72
N LEU A 297 -9.19 2.13 5.39
CA LEU A 297 -8.43 1.32 6.35
C LEU A 297 -7.85 2.17 7.49
N PRO A 298 -7.12 3.28 7.24
CA PRO A 298 -6.66 4.15 8.32
C PRO A 298 -7.83 4.69 9.15
N GLN A 299 -8.94 5.07 8.51
CA GLN A 299 -10.14 5.56 9.20
C GLN A 299 -10.73 4.52 10.17
N ALA A 300 -10.83 3.26 9.73
CA ALA A 300 -11.32 2.17 10.55
C ALA A 300 -10.45 1.96 11.82
N PHE A 301 -9.12 1.97 11.67
CA PHE A 301 -8.22 1.88 12.81
C PHE A 301 -8.24 3.14 13.69
N CYS A 302 -8.38 4.33 13.11
CA CYS A 302 -8.56 5.57 13.86
C CYS A 302 -9.81 5.50 14.74
N ARG A 303 -10.91 4.94 14.20
CA ARG A 303 -12.12 4.70 14.97
C ARG A 303 -11.90 3.69 16.09
N CYS A 304 -11.19 2.59 15.83
CA CYS A 304 -10.84 1.62 16.88
C CYS A 304 -10.03 2.25 18.02
N ALA A 305 -9.13 3.18 17.71
CA ALA A 305 -8.37 3.92 18.72
C ALA A 305 -9.28 4.89 19.50
N ALA A 306 -10.12 5.67 18.82
CA ALA A 306 -11.01 6.65 19.42
C ALA A 306 -12.02 6.02 20.39
N VAL A 307 -12.59 4.85 20.05
CA VAL A 307 -13.48 4.08 20.93
C VAL A 307 -12.80 3.68 22.25
N LYS A 308 -11.46 3.56 22.24
CA LYS A 308 -10.64 3.24 23.41
C LYS A 308 -10.02 4.46 24.08
N GLY A 309 -10.45 5.67 23.73
CA GLY A 309 -10.09 6.92 24.42
C GLY A 309 -9.00 7.76 23.75
N ALA A 310 -8.54 7.42 22.54
CA ALA A 310 -7.62 8.29 21.80
C ALA A 310 -8.30 9.61 21.39
N LEU A 311 -7.60 10.73 21.57
CA LEU A 311 -8.05 12.04 21.12
C LEU A 311 -7.55 12.28 19.69
N TYR A 312 -8.47 12.64 18.78
CA TYR A 312 -8.18 12.82 17.35
C TYR A 312 -8.39 14.26 16.89
N ILE A 313 -7.42 14.84 16.19
CA ILE A 313 -7.47 16.23 15.71
C ILE A 313 -6.88 16.35 14.30
N LEU A 314 -7.71 16.75 13.34
CA LEU A 314 -7.28 17.10 11.98
C LEU A 314 -6.98 18.60 11.85
N ARG A 315 -6.31 19.00 10.77
CA ARG A 315 -5.93 20.40 10.47
C ARG A 315 -5.10 21.05 11.58
N MET A 316 -4.28 20.27 12.27
CA MET A 316 -3.43 20.76 13.34
C MET A 316 -1.97 20.42 13.04
N PRO A 317 -1.22 21.35 12.44
CA PRO A 317 0.20 21.14 12.19
C PRO A 317 1.03 21.12 13.48
N VAL A 318 2.02 20.23 13.50
CA VAL A 318 3.10 20.26 14.49
C VAL A 318 4.27 21.04 13.90
N ILE A 319 4.70 22.10 14.59
CA ILE A 319 5.71 23.03 14.06
C ILE A 319 7.12 22.74 14.59
N SER A 320 7.25 22.22 15.81
CA SER A 320 8.57 21.92 16.38
C SER A 320 8.53 20.83 17.44
N LEU A 321 9.62 20.10 17.60
CA LEU A 321 9.88 19.18 18.70
C LEU A 321 10.42 19.94 19.92
N LEU A 322 10.04 19.48 21.11
CA LEU A 322 10.52 20.01 22.39
C LEU A 322 11.55 19.03 22.96
N ILE A 323 12.81 19.47 23.04
CA ILE A 323 13.92 18.71 23.61
C ILE A 323 14.40 19.38 24.89
N ASP A 324 14.57 18.62 25.96
CA ASP A 324 15.07 19.14 27.23
C ASP A 324 16.54 19.58 27.14
N LYS A 325 16.83 20.81 27.59
CA LYS A 325 18.18 21.43 27.49
C LYS A 325 19.26 20.71 28.30
N VAL A 326 18.88 19.93 29.32
CA VAL A 326 19.83 19.28 30.23
C VAL A 326 20.08 17.84 29.83
N SER A 327 19.01 17.08 29.57
CA SER A 327 19.05 15.66 29.22
C SER A 327 19.19 15.39 27.72
N ASN A 328 18.97 16.39 26.86
CA ASN A 328 18.86 16.23 25.41
C ASN A 328 17.83 15.16 24.99
N GLN A 329 16.81 14.94 25.81
CA GLN A 329 15.74 13.98 25.54
C GLN A 329 14.49 14.67 25.02
N TYR A 330 13.77 13.95 24.16
CA TYR A 330 12.42 14.31 23.73
C TYR A 330 11.47 14.47 24.92
N LYS A 331 10.62 15.51 24.88
CA LYS A 331 9.59 15.78 25.90
C LYS A 331 8.20 16.05 25.34
N GLY A 332 8.08 16.43 24.07
CA GLY A 332 6.80 16.83 23.51
C GLY A 332 6.93 17.54 22.19
N VAL A 333 5.84 18.16 21.77
CA VAL A 333 5.74 18.91 20.52
C VAL A 333 5.07 20.26 20.75
N LYS A 334 5.37 21.21 19.87
CA LYS A 334 4.68 22.49 19.77
C LYS A 334 3.80 22.48 18.54
N LEU A 335 2.54 22.88 18.72
CA LEU A 335 1.54 22.93 17.66
C LEU A 335 1.50 24.30 16.99
N ALA A 336 0.90 24.39 15.80
CA ALA A 336 0.65 25.65 15.11
C ALA A 336 -0.25 26.61 15.91
N SER A 337 -1.07 26.07 16.82
CA SER A 337 -1.83 26.86 17.81
C SER A 337 -0.94 27.62 18.80
N GLY A 338 0.35 27.26 18.89
CA GLY A 338 1.30 27.73 19.89
C GLY A 338 1.31 26.88 21.16
N GLN A 339 0.39 25.93 21.31
CA GLN A 339 0.30 25.05 22.47
C GLN A 339 1.45 24.04 22.50
N GLU A 340 2.04 23.84 23.67
CA GLU A 340 3.00 22.78 23.96
C GLU A 340 2.26 21.58 24.53
N ILE A 341 2.44 20.40 23.92
CA ILE A 341 1.88 19.13 24.36
C ILE A 341 3.02 18.17 24.64
N PHE A 342 2.96 17.52 25.80
CA PHE A 342 4.02 16.63 26.28
C PHE A 342 3.67 15.17 26.06
N SER A 343 4.69 14.34 25.82
CA SER A 343 4.52 12.89 25.80
C SER A 343 5.78 12.11 26.08
N HIS A 344 5.60 10.83 26.42
CA HIS A 344 6.73 9.89 26.54
C HIS A 344 7.33 9.54 25.19
N GLN A 345 6.49 9.38 24.16
CA GLN A 345 6.90 8.94 22.82
C GLN A 345 6.16 9.71 21.72
N LEU A 346 6.78 9.76 20.54
CA LEU A 346 6.23 10.36 19.33
C LEU A 346 6.36 9.40 18.16
N VAL A 347 5.26 9.16 17.46
CA VAL A 347 5.24 8.49 16.15
C VAL A 347 4.91 9.53 15.09
N MET A 348 5.66 9.57 14.00
CA MET A 348 5.42 10.49 12.90
C MET A 348 5.35 9.73 11.58
N GLU A 349 4.49 10.21 10.69
CA GLU A 349 4.49 9.78 9.30
C GLU A 349 5.80 10.15 8.59
N PRO A 350 6.15 9.44 7.51
CA PRO A 350 7.47 9.55 6.91
C PRO A 350 7.70 10.84 6.13
N SER A 351 6.70 11.67 5.85
CA SER A 351 6.91 12.97 5.20
C SER A 351 7.58 13.99 6.12
N PHE A 352 7.57 13.77 7.43
CA PHE A 352 8.15 14.69 8.40
C PHE A 352 9.57 14.29 8.78
N THR A 353 10.48 15.25 8.73
CA THR A 353 11.90 15.07 9.09
C THR A 353 12.34 16.13 10.08
N VAL A 354 13.32 15.77 10.89
CA VAL A 354 13.98 16.71 11.81
C VAL A 354 15.19 17.30 11.08
N SER A 355 15.37 18.62 11.15
CA SER A 355 16.46 19.32 10.46
C SER A 355 17.82 18.68 10.76
N SER A 356 18.63 18.47 9.72
CA SER A 356 19.93 17.79 9.79
C SER A 356 20.91 18.43 10.77
N SER A 357 20.79 19.73 11.01
CA SER A 357 21.59 20.46 12.00
C SER A 357 21.30 20.01 13.44
N ALA A 358 20.06 19.62 13.71
CA ALA A 358 19.57 19.22 15.03
C ALA A 358 19.68 17.71 15.30
N LEU A 359 19.87 16.88 14.26
CA LEU A 359 20.14 15.44 14.40
C LEU A 359 21.44 15.16 15.18
N SER A 360 22.38 16.10 15.23
CA SER A 360 23.60 15.98 16.04
C SER A 360 23.34 15.94 17.56
N LEU A 361 22.17 16.42 18.01
CA LEU A 361 21.78 16.44 19.42
C LEU A 361 21.05 15.17 19.87
N LEU A 362 20.68 14.30 18.93
CA LEU A 362 19.82 13.14 19.18
C LEU A 362 20.56 11.87 18.71
N ASP A 363 20.59 10.82 19.52
CA ASP A 363 21.26 9.55 19.22
C ASP A 363 20.60 8.83 18.02
N TYR A 364 20.96 9.24 16.80
CA TYR A 364 20.35 8.79 15.56
C TYR A 364 20.83 7.41 15.15
N LYS A 365 19.89 6.46 15.13
CA LYS A 365 20.11 5.11 14.60
C LYS A 365 19.16 4.87 13.45
N VAL A 366 19.71 4.79 12.24
CA VAL A 366 18.97 4.24 11.11
C VAL A 366 18.73 2.76 11.41
N LEU A 367 17.46 2.37 11.57
CA LEU A 367 17.09 0.96 11.59
C LEU A 367 17.24 0.44 10.16
N ASP A 368 18.28 -0.37 9.95
CA ASP A 368 18.52 -1.21 8.75
C ASP A 368 18.06 -0.59 7.42
N GLY A 369 18.96 0.18 6.81
CA GLY A 369 18.85 0.60 5.42
C GLY A 369 19.85 -0.16 4.57
N SER A 370 19.46 -1.28 3.98
CA SER A 370 20.08 -1.67 2.71
C SER A 370 19.90 -0.49 1.76
N ASN A 371 21.00 0.13 1.31
CA ASN A 371 21.08 1.31 0.43
C ASN A 371 20.34 1.12 -0.91
N LEU A 372 19.02 1.04 -0.89
CA LEU A 372 18.20 0.88 -2.08
C LEU A 372 17.13 1.97 -2.04
N ALA A 373 17.58 3.19 -2.31
CA ALA A 373 16.67 4.25 -2.75
C ALA A 373 15.89 3.67 -3.94
N THR A 374 14.62 3.36 -3.70
CA THR A 374 13.71 2.65 -4.61
C THR A 374 12.60 3.65 -4.89
N MET A 375 12.63 4.32 -6.03
CA MET A 375 11.48 5.12 -6.42
C MET A 375 10.38 4.18 -6.92
N VAL A 376 9.13 4.63 -6.84
CA VAL A 376 8.01 3.93 -7.46
C VAL A 376 7.37 4.87 -8.46
N ALA A 377 7.42 4.49 -9.73
CA ALA A 377 6.63 5.16 -10.76
C ALA A 377 5.18 4.69 -10.65
N LYS A 378 4.25 5.65 -10.57
CA LYS A 378 2.82 5.41 -10.46
C LYS A 378 2.07 6.07 -11.61
N GLY A 379 1.00 5.41 -12.04
CA GLY A 379 0.05 5.93 -13.03
C GLY A 379 -1.37 5.78 -12.51
N VAL A 380 -2.20 6.78 -12.72
CA VAL A 380 -3.65 6.72 -12.49
C VAL A 380 -4.33 7.07 -13.80
N ILE A 381 -5.27 6.23 -14.24
CA ILE A 381 -5.97 6.39 -15.51
C ILE A 381 -7.47 6.26 -15.27
N ILE A 382 -8.25 7.17 -15.85
CA ILE A 382 -9.70 7.05 -15.96
C ILE A 382 -10.02 6.62 -17.40
N ALA A 383 -10.76 5.51 -17.53
CA ALA A 383 -11.12 4.93 -18.82
C ALA A 383 -12.64 4.80 -18.99
N ASN A 384 -13.10 4.87 -20.24
CA ASN A 384 -14.52 4.77 -20.61
C ASN A 384 -15.03 3.33 -20.80
N LYS A 385 -14.14 2.33 -20.79
CA LYS A 385 -14.45 0.92 -20.99
C LYS A 385 -13.48 0.05 -20.17
N ALA A 386 -13.91 -1.17 -19.85
CA ALA A 386 -13.07 -2.16 -19.23
C ALA A 386 -11.98 -2.66 -20.20
N ILE A 387 -10.79 -2.99 -19.67
CA ILE A 387 -9.67 -3.59 -20.41
C ILE A 387 -10.09 -4.89 -21.11
N GLN A 388 -10.95 -5.68 -20.48
CA GLN A 388 -11.54 -6.88 -21.06
C GLN A 388 -13.06 -6.76 -21.02
N GLN A 389 -13.73 -7.28 -22.04
CA GLN A 389 -15.19 -7.25 -22.10
C GLN A 389 -15.80 -7.93 -20.87
N ASP A 390 -16.80 -7.28 -20.28
CA ASP A 390 -17.53 -7.72 -19.08
C ASP A 390 -16.65 -7.95 -17.83
N SER A 391 -15.42 -7.44 -17.79
CA SER A 391 -14.60 -7.50 -16.58
C SER A 391 -14.94 -6.38 -15.60
N SER A 392 -15.01 -6.71 -14.31
CA SER A 392 -15.18 -5.71 -13.25
C SER A 392 -13.82 -5.25 -12.72
N ASN A 393 -13.37 -5.83 -11.61
CA ASN A 393 -12.12 -5.56 -10.92
C ASN A 393 -11.10 -6.63 -11.34
N ILE A 394 -10.03 -6.22 -12.02
CA ILE A 394 -9.01 -7.15 -12.52
C ILE A 394 -7.61 -6.62 -12.31
N LEU A 395 -6.66 -7.55 -12.15
CA LEU A 395 -5.24 -7.25 -12.05
C LEU A 395 -4.52 -7.67 -13.32
N VAL A 396 -3.68 -6.81 -13.88
CA VAL A 396 -2.90 -7.08 -15.08
C VAL A 396 -1.42 -7.01 -14.72
N HIS A 397 -0.66 -7.99 -15.20
CA HIS A 397 0.77 -8.12 -14.98
C HIS A 397 1.52 -8.00 -16.30
N PHE A 398 2.51 -7.10 -16.34
CA PHE A 398 3.49 -7.01 -17.41
C PHE A 398 4.84 -7.49 -16.86
N PRO A 399 5.22 -8.76 -17.08
CA PRO A 399 6.50 -9.30 -16.63
C PRO A 399 7.69 -8.46 -17.14
N PRO A 400 8.87 -8.56 -16.50
CA PRO A 400 10.08 -7.93 -17.00
C PRO A 400 10.34 -8.29 -18.47
N ARG A 401 10.88 -7.33 -19.22
CA ARG A 401 11.17 -7.42 -20.65
C ARG A 401 9.96 -7.69 -21.57
N SER A 402 8.73 -7.65 -21.06
CA SER A 402 7.53 -7.95 -21.85
C SER A 402 7.01 -6.75 -22.65
N LEU A 403 7.17 -5.53 -22.13
CA LEU A 403 6.80 -4.29 -22.84
C LEU A 403 7.93 -3.84 -23.77
N PHE A 404 9.16 -3.83 -23.26
CA PHE A 404 10.38 -3.50 -23.99
C PHE A 404 11.60 -4.05 -23.23
N PHE A 405 12.74 -4.15 -23.92
CA PHE A 405 13.93 -4.85 -23.41
C PHE A 405 14.51 -4.29 -22.11
N GLN A 406 14.52 -2.96 -21.94
CA GLN A 406 15.06 -2.29 -20.76
C GLN A 406 14.16 -2.40 -19.51
N GLN A 407 12.94 -2.93 -19.63
CA GLN A 407 12.03 -3.11 -18.51
C GLN A 407 12.57 -4.21 -17.57
N SER A 408 13.17 -3.81 -16.45
CA SER A 408 13.77 -4.74 -15.46
C SER A 408 12.79 -5.19 -14.35
N THR A 409 11.65 -4.51 -14.22
CA THR A 409 10.65 -4.73 -13.16
C THR A 409 9.28 -5.00 -13.74
N THR A 410 8.44 -5.69 -12.96
CA THR A 410 7.06 -6.00 -13.34
C THR A 410 6.19 -4.77 -13.18
N VAL A 411 5.54 -4.32 -14.26
CA VAL A 411 4.50 -3.30 -14.18
C VAL A 411 3.19 -3.98 -13.83
N ARG A 412 2.51 -3.51 -12.78
CA ARG A 412 1.18 -4.02 -12.40
C ARG A 412 0.13 -2.97 -12.68
N ALA A 413 -1.00 -3.37 -13.23
CA ALA A 413 -2.15 -2.51 -13.44
C ALA A 413 -3.39 -3.09 -12.75
N LEU A 414 -3.98 -2.37 -11.81
CA LEU A 414 -5.23 -2.73 -11.13
C LEU A 414 -6.37 -1.89 -11.70
N GLN A 415 -7.30 -2.53 -12.40
CA GLN A 415 -8.56 -1.92 -12.81
C GLN A 415 -9.61 -2.15 -11.73
N VAL A 416 -10.32 -1.09 -11.36
CA VAL A 416 -11.51 -1.14 -10.52
C VAL A 416 -12.67 -0.39 -11.19
N CYS A 417 -13.89 -0.83 -10.90
CA CYS A 417 -15.11 -0.26 -11.46
C CYS A 417 -16.06 0.26 -10.37
N SER A 418 -17.22 0.79 -10.78
CA SER A 418 -18.25 1.30 -9.86
C SER A 418 -18.73 0.31 -8.78
N SER A 419 -18.44 -1.00 -8.91
CA SER A 419 -18.80 -2.02 -7.92
C SER A 419 -18.16 -1.80 -6.53
N VAL A 420 -17.04 -1.07 -6.47
CA VAL A 420 -16.34 -0.67 -5.23
C VAL A 420 -16.57 0.79 -4.88
N ALA A 421 -17.53 1.46 -5.53
CA ALA A 421 -17.94 2.84 -5.23
C ALA A 421 -16.83 3.91 -5.31
N VAL A 422 -15.78 3.67 -6.09
CA VAL A 422 -14.67 4.63 -6.32
C VAL A 422 -14.84 5.45 -7.61
N CYS A 423 -15.77 5.07 -8.50
CA CYS A 423 -16.02 5.77 -9.76
C CYS A 423 -17.47 5.57 -10.26
N PRO A 424 -17.95 6.44 -11.18
CA PRO A 424 -19.27 6.32 -11.80
C PRO A 424 -19.48 5.01 -12.59
N THR A 425 -20.74 4.60 -12.73
CA THR A 425 -21.12 3.45 -13.56
C THR A 425 -20.72 3.67 -15.02
N GLY A 426 -20.14 2.65 -15.65
CA GLY A 426 -19.64 2.72 -17.03
C GLY A 426 -18.24 3.33 -17.16
N MET A 427 -17.65 3.82 -16.07
CA MET A 427 -16.27 4.29 -16.03
C MET A 427 -15.41 3.37 -15.17
N PHE A 428 -14.10 3.44 -15.40
CA PHE A 428 -13.12 2.58 -14.76
C PHE A 428 -11.93 3.42 -14.28
N LEU A 429 -11.42 3.07 -13.10
CA LEU A 429 -10.21 3.65 -12.54
C LEU A 429 -9.12 2.59 -12.57
N VAL A 430 -7.96 2.94 -13.11
CA VAL A 430 -6.86 2.01 -13.34
C VAL A 430 -5.59 2.58 -12.73
N TYR A 431 -5.01 1.83 -11.80
CA TYR A 431 -3.76 2.17 -11.14
C TYR A 431 -2.63 1.35 -11.74
N LEU A 432 -1.54 1.99 -12.13
CA LEU A 432 -0.32 1.33 -12.56
C LEU A 432 0.81 1.63 -11.58
N SER A 433 1.65 0.65 -11.31
CA SER A 433 2.91 0.89 -10.60
C SER A 433 4.04 -0.02 -11.04
N THR A 434 5.25 0.50 -10.89
CA THR A 434 6.49 -0.27 -11.00
C THR A 434 7.59 0.40 -10.17
N PRO A 435 8.41 -0.36 -9.44
CA PRO A 435 9.61 0.19 -8.83
C PRO A 435 10.65 0.52 -9.92
N CYS A 436 11.41 1.57 -9.69
CA CYS A 436 12.42 2.08 -10.59
C CYS A 436 13.58 2.76 -9.84
N ASP A 437 14.77 2.69 -10.41
CA ASP A 437 15.94 3.46 -9.95
C ASP A 437 16.15 4.75 -10.74
N ASP A 438 15.56 4.81 -11.93
CA ASP A 438 15.53 5.99 -12.78
C ASP A 438 14.07 6.39 -13.03
N ALA A 439 13.73 7.62 -12.65
CA ALA A 439 12.39 8.17 -12.77
C ALA A 439 11.92 8.19 -14.24
N SER A 440 12.81 8.50 -15.17
CA SER A 440 12.48 8.57 -16.60
C SER A 440 12.10 7.20 -17.16
N LEU A 441 12.91 6.17 -16.86
CA LEU A 441 12.61 4.78 -17.23
C LEU A 441 11.35 4.26 -16.55
N GLY A 442 11.15 4.57 -15.27
CA GLY A 442 9.95 4.22 -14.52
C GLY A 442 8.68 4.76 -15.17
N LYS A 443 8.68 6.05 -15.53
CA LYS A 443 7.56 6.67 -16.27
C LYS A 443 7.36 6.05 -17.65
N GLU A 444 8.43 5.71 -18.36
CA GLU A 444 8.30 5.06 -19.67
C GLU A 444 7.69 3.66 -19.56
N CYS A 445 8.01 2.89 -18.51
CA CYS A 445 7.32 1.63 -18.20
C CYS A 445 5.80 1.83 -18.05
N ILE A 446 5.38 2.86 -17.31
CA ILE A 446 3.96 3.20 -17.12
C ILE A 446 3.32 3.61 -18.46
N ARG A 447 3.98 4.45 -19.27
CA ARG A 447 3.47 4.86 -20.59
C ARG A 447 3.36 3.69 -21.56
N ALA A 448 4.35 2.79 -21.59
CA ALA A 448 4.31 1.60 -22.44
C ALA A 448 3.15 0.67 -22.07
N ALA A 449 2.92 0.44 -20.76
CA ALA A 449 1.76 -0.31 -20.29
C ALA A 449 0.44 0.39 -20.67
N MET A 450 0.37 1.72 -20.51
CA MET A 450 -0.79 2.53 -20.89
C MET A 450 -1.11 2.41 -22.39
N ARG A 451 -0.12 2.58 -23.29
CA ARG A 451 -0.30 2.43 -24.76
C ARG A 451 -0.69 1.01 -25.17
N THR A 452 -0.25 0.02 -24.40
CA THR A 452 -0.62 -1.38 -24.62
C THR A 452 -2.10 -1.61 -24.31
N LEU A 453 -2.58 -1.10 -23.17
CA LEU A 453 -3.95 -1.31 -22.68
C LEU A 453 -4.98 -0.36 -23.31
N PHE A 454 -4.62 0.89 -23.59
CA PHE A 454 -5.56 1.96 -23.91
C PHE A 454 -5.22 2.66 -25.22
N THR A 455 -6.23 3.27 -25.85
CA THR A 455 -6.06 4.32 -26.83
C THR A 455 -5.90 5.65 -26.11
N VAL A 456 -4.73 6.27 -26.29
CA VAL A 456 -4.42 7.60 -25.75
C VAL A 456 -4.80 8.62 -26.83
N PRO A 457 -5.65 9.62 -26.55
CA PRO A 457 -5.90 10.70 -27.50
C PRO A 457 -4.61 11.49 -27.71
N ASP A 458 -4.07 11.48 -28.93
CA ASP A 458 -2.90 12.30 -29.26
C ASP A 458 -3.27 13.79 -29.22
N ALA A 459 -2.36 14.63 -28.70
CA ALA A 459 -2.42 16.08 -28.86
C ALA A 459 -2.06 16.53 -30.30
N ASP A 460 -1.42 15.66 -31.07
CA ASP A 460 -0.93 15.92 -32.43
C ASP A 460 -1.36 14.81 -33.40
N SER A 461 -2.59 14.88 -33.92
CA SER A 461 -2.99 14.11 -35.10
C SER A 461 -3.40 15.04 -36.23
N PHE A 462 -2.40 15.68 -36.85
CA PHE A 462 -2.41 16.02 -38.28
C PHE A 462 -1.47 15.04 -38.97
N ASP A 463 -2.03 13.91 -39.41
CA ASP A 463 -1.76 13.24 -40.70
C ASP A 463 -2.11 11.76 -40.61
N GLY A 464 -3.08 11.36 -41.43
CA GLY A 464 -3.57 10.00 -41.48
C GLY A 464 -2.57 9.06 -42.12
N ILE A 465 -2.11 8.07 -41.36
CA ILE A 465 -1.80 6.73 -41.88
C ILE A 465 -2.33 5.72 -40.86
N SER A 466 -3.52 5.20 -41.15
CA SER A 466 -4.11 4.04 -40.50
C SER A 466 -3.21 2.82 -40.70
N SER A 467 -2.54 2.36 -39.64
CA SER A 467 -2.00 1.01 -39.61
C SER A 467 -3.11 0.04 -39.20
N ASN A 468 -3.63 -0.67 -40.20
CA ASN A 468 -4.59 -1.75 -40.04
C ASN A 468 -3.99 -2.87 -39.19
N ASN A 469 -4.38 -2.96 -37.92
CA ASN A 469 -4.39 -4.21 -37.18
C ASN A 469 -5.83 -4.69 -37.06
N GLU A 470 -6.36 -5.21 -38.19
CA GLU A 470 -7.51 -6.09 -38.16
C GLU A 470 -7.08 -7.43 -37.56
N ASN A 471 -7.33 -7.63 -36.26
CA ASN A 471 -7.76 -8.92 -35.73
C ASN A 471 -8.26 -8.80 -34.28
N THR A 472 -9.49 -9.27 -34.08
CA THR A 472 -10.36 -9.27 -32.88
C THR A 472 -11.13 -7.96 -32.61
N GLY A 473 -12.45 -8.01 -32.80
CA GLY A 473 -13.36 -6.88 -32.95
C GLY A 473 -13.78 -6.15 -31.67
N ALA A 474 -12.85 -5.84 -30.77
CA ALA A 474 -13.11 -4.95 -29.64
C ALA A 474 -12.15 -3.74 -29.70
N SER A 475 -12.70 -2.54 -29.87
CA SER A 475 -11.93 -1.29 -29.80
C SER A 475 -11.28 -1.18 -28.41
N LYS A 476 -9.97 -0.89 -28.35
CA LYS A 476 -9.29 -0.62 -27.06
C LYS A 476 -10.03 0.48 -26.27
N PRO A 477 -10.07 0.41 -24.93
CA PRO A 477 -10.65 1.48 -24.11
C PRO A 477 -9.90 2.80 -24.31
N THR A 478 -10.62 3.92 -24.20
CA THR A 478 -10.04 5.26 -24.37
C THR A 478 -9.70 5.86 -23.02
N VAL A 479 -8.51 6.48 -22.92
CA VAL A 479 -8.13 7.29 -21.76
C VAL A 479 -8.91 8.60 -21.77
N LEU A 480 -9.61 8.90 -20.67
CA LEU A 480 -10.32 10.16 -20.46
C LEU A 480 -9.44 11.15 -19.66
N TRP A 481 -8.70 10.63 -18.69
CA TRP A 481 -7.79 11.40 -17.86
C TRP A 481 -6.66 10.50 -17.36
N SER A 482 -5.48 11.05 -17.17
CA SER A 482 -4.35 10.33 -16.59
C SER A 482 -3.43 11.23 -15.78
N ALA A 483 -2.81 10.66 -14.75
CA ALA A 483 -1.68 11.24 -14.03
C ALA A 483 -0.55 10.21 -13.92
N ILE A 484 0.69 10.64 -14.14
CA ILE A 484 1.91 9.85 -13.93
C ILE A 484 2.80 10.63 -12.98
N TYR A 485 3.35 9.98 -11.96
CA TYR A 485 4.21 10.64 -10.97
C TYR A 485 5.18 9.64 -10.35
N ILE A 486 6.21 10.17 -9.71
CA ILE A 486 7.18 9.38 -8.94
C ILE A 486 6.88 9.54 -7.46
N GLN A 487 6.93 8.42 -6.74
CA GLN A 487 6.91 8.40 -5.29
C GLN A 487 8.29 7.97 -4.79
N GLU A 488 8.92 8.81 -3.99
CA GLU A 488 10.21 8.51 -3.38
C GLU A 488 10.01 7.66 -2.14
N LEU A 489 10.60 6.46 -2.09
CA LEU A 489 10.52 5.64 -0.89
C LEU A 489 11.51 6.08 0.17
N THR A 490 11.07 5.96 1.40
CA THR A 490 11.76 6.50 2.55
C THR A 490 11.76 5.49 3.67
N HIS A 491 12.89 5.40 4.37
CA HIS A 491 13.09 4.39 5.40
C HIS A 491 12.62 4.91 6.75
N ALA A 492 11.94 4.04 7.49
CA ALA A 492 11.60 4.27 8.88
C ALA A 492 12.89 4.47 9.69
N ALA A 493 12.97 5.57 10.42
CA ALA A 493 14.06 5.89 11.34
C ALA A 493 13.54 5.89 12.79
N THR A 494 14.44 5.61 13.74
CA THR A 494 14.14 5.77 15.17
C THR A 494 15.21 6.63 15.82
N LEU A 495 14.76 7.60 16.60
CA LEU A 495 15.58 8.62 17.22
C LEU A 495 15.17 8.77 18.69
N GLY A 496 15.75 7.94 19.56
CA GLY A 496 15.35 7.86 20.96
C GLY A 496 13.86 7.47 21.10
N ALA A 497 13.04 8.40 21.57
CA ALA A 497 11.60 8.22 21.75
C ALA A 497 10.75 8.71 20.54
N ILE A 498 11.40 9.04 19.42
CA ILE A 498 10.77 9.49 18.20
C ILE A 498 10.89 8.37 17.16
N TYR A 499 9.75 7.98 16.59
CA TYR A 499 9.62 6.86 15.67
C TYR A 499 9.02 7.35 14.36
N SER A 500 9.57 6.91 13.23
CA SER A 500 8.99 7.13 11.91
C SER A 500 8.36 5.83 11.41
N THR A 501 7.15 5.93 10.88
CA THR A 501 6.39 4.81 10.31
C THR A 501 6.78 4.50 8.86
N PRO A 502 6.49 3.29 8.37
CA PRO A 502 6.68 2.96 6.96
C PRO A 502 5.67 3.72 6.07
N MET A 503 6.11 4.18 4.91
CA MET A 503 5.22 4.72 3.89
C MET A 503 4.59 3.62 3.01
N PRO A 504 3.64 3.93 2.09
CA PRO A 504 3.23 2.98 1.08
C PRO A 504 4.42 2.57 0.20
N ASP A 505 4.90 1.33 0.35
CA ASP A 505 5.94 0.71 -0.48
C ASP A 505 5.47 0.31 -1.91
N GLU A 506 6.32 -0.40 -2.65
CA GLU A 506 6.09 -0.85 -4.03
C GLU A 506 5.22 -2.12 -4.14
N ASN A 507 4.95 -2.78 -3.02
CA ASN A 507 4.26 -4.06 -2.99
C ASN A 507 2.75 -3.89 -3.15
N LEU A 508 2.11 -4.92 -3.72
CA LEU A 508 0.67 -4.90 -3.95
C LEU A 508 -0.11 -5.20 -2.66
N ASP A 509 0.43 -6.06 -1.79
CA ASP A 509 -0.14 -6.35 -0.47
C ASP A 509 0.38 -5.39 0.61
N TYR A 510 -0.03 -5.58 1.86
CA TYR A 510 0.38 -4.74 2.99
C TYR A 510 1.41 -5.40 3.91
N TRP A 511 1.98 -6.55 3.51
CA TRP A 511 2.78 -7.38 4.41
C TRP A 511 3.94 -6.61 5.07
N ASN A 512 4.80 -5.99 4.26
CA ASN A 512 5.99 -5.29 4.76
C ASN A 512 5.65 -4.11 5.68
N SER A 513 4.61 -3.35 5.31
CA SER A 513 4.14 -2.20 6.09
C SER A 513 3.62 -2.66 7.45
N LEU A 514 2.82 -3.73 7.48
CA LEU A 514 2.28 -4.29 8.73
C LEU A 514 3.36 -4.94 9.58
N GLU A 515 4.26 -5.72 9.00
CA GLU A 515 5.37 -6.34 9.73
C GLU A 515 6.25 -5.27 10.39
N SER A 516 6.57 -4.21 9.66
CA SER A 516 7.34 -3.07 10.19
C SER A 516 6.59 -2.35 11.30
N THR A 517 5.27 -2.17 11.14
CA THR A 517 4.41 -1.54 12.16
C THR A 517 4.36 -2.37 13.45
N ILE A 518 4.23 -3.71 13.34
CA ILE A 518 4.22 -4.63 14.49
C ILE A 518 5.57 -4.61 15.23
N LYS A 519 6.68 -4.61 14.47
CA LYS A 519 8.03 -4.48 15.03
C LYS A 519 8.19 -3.15 15.76
N LEU A 520 7.68 -2.05 15.20
CA LEU A 520 7.72 -0.74 15.81
C LEU A 520 6.95 -0.73 17.14
N PHE A 521 5.73 -1.27 17.17
CA PHE A 521 4.96 -1.39 18.40
C PHE A 521 5.68 -2.22 19.47
N SER A 522 6.24 -3.36 19.08
CA SER A 522 6.99 -4.24 20.00
C SER A 522 8.22 -3.55 20.58
N SER A 523 8.84 -2.63 19.83
CA SER A 523 9.96 -1.80 20.31
C SER A 523 9.49 -0.73 21.29
N MET A 524 8.35 -0.09 21.02
CA MET A 524 7.75 0.94 21.87
C MET A 524 7.22 0.39 23.19
N TYR A 525 6.64 -0.82 23.16
CA TYR A 525 5.95 -1.47 24.28
C TYR A 525 6.26 -2.98 24.33
N PRO A 526 7.47 -3.40 24.76
CA PRO A 526 7.93 -4.79 24.67
C PRO A 526 7.14 -5.79 25.52
N GLU A 527 6.50 -5.33 26.60
CA GLU A 527 5.72 -6.17 27.52
C GLU A 527 4.22 -6.21 27.17
N VAL A 528 3.81 -5.55 26.09
CA VAL A 528 2.39 -5.39 25.72
C VAL A 528 2.06 -6.21 24.48
N GLU A 529 1.00 -7.01 24.56
CA GLU A 529 0.50 -7.76 23.40
C GLU A 529 -0.06 -6.81 22.34
N PHE A 530 0.33 -7.01 21.09
CA PHE A 530 -0.17 -6.23 19.95
C PHE A 530 -1.61 -6.62 19.60
N LEU A 531 -2.55 -5.68 19.83
CA LEU A 531 -3.99 -5.80 19.51
C LEU A 531 -4.56 -7.17 19.93
N PRO A 532 -4.68 -7.44 21.25
CA PRO A 532 -5.21 -8.71 21.74
C PRO A 532 -6.65 -8.89 21.26
N LYS A 533 -7.06 -10.15 21.07
CA LYS A 533 -8.44 -10.46 20.68
C LYS A 533 -9.41 -9.86 21.69
N THR A 534 -10.29 -8.98 21.21
CA THR A 534 -11.35 -8.40 22.04
C THR A 534 -12.20 -9.56 22.59
N LYS A 535 -12.22 -9.75 23.92
CA LYS A 535 -13.20 -10.65 24.54
C LYS A 535 -14.55 -10.03 24.27
N VAL A 536 -15.36 -10.66 23.41
CA VAL A 536 -16.76 -10.26 23.25
C VAL A 536 -17.37 -10.33 24.65
N PRO A 537 -17.94 -9.25 25.20
CA PRO A 537 -18.68 -9.37 26.45
C PRO A 537 -19.79 -10.37 26.20
N GLU A 538 -19.83 -11.46 26.97
CA GLU A 538 -20.96 -12.38 26.99
C GLU A 538 -22.21 -11.51 27.16
N ASN A 539 -23.13 -11.58 26.19
CA ASN A 539 -24.45 -11.00 26.38
C ASN A 539 -24.97 -11.59 27.68
N VAL A 540 -25.15 -10.72 28.67
CA VAL A 540 -25.95 -11.07 29.85
C VAL A 540 -27.34 -11.30 29.28
N ASP A 541 -27.71 -12.57 29.11
CA ASP A 541 -29.09 -12.97 28.89
C ASP A 541 -29.89 -12.37 30.05
N GLU A 542 -30.55 -11.23 29.80
CA GLU A 542 -31.54 -10.69 30.71
C GLU A 542 -32.67 -11.72 30.81
N ASP A 543 -32.75 -12.32 32.00
CA ASP A 543 -33.76 -13.25 32.46
C ASP A 543 -35.14 -13.06 31.79
N ASP A 544 -35.54 -14.06 31.02
CA ASP A 544 -36.94 -14.43 30.83
C ASP A 544 -37.52 -14.83 32.20
N SER A 545 -37.96 -13.84 32.97
CA SER A 545 -38.73 -14.02 34.20
C SER A 545 -39.92 -13.07 34.25
N LEU A 546 -40.89 -13.31 33.37
CA LEU A 546 -42.28 -12.92 33.63
C LEU A 546 -43.20 -14.12 33.39
N SER A 547 -43.37 -14.86 34.49
CA SER A 547 -44.58 -15.61 34.84
C SER A 547 -45.79 -14.69 35.00
#